data_AF-A0AAD7P5H0-F1
#
_entry.id   AF-A0AAD7P5H0-F1
#
_cell.length_a   1.000
_cell.length_b   1.000
_cell.length_c   1.000
_cell.angle_alpha   90.00
_cell.angle_beta   90.00
_cell.angle_gamma   90.00
#
_symmetry.space_group_name_H-M   'P 1'
#
loop_
_entity.id
_entity.type
_entity.pdbx_description
1 polymer ?
#
loop_
_entity_poly.entity_id
_entity_poly.type
_entity_poly.pdbx_seq_one_letter_code
_entity_poly.pdbx_strand_id
1 'polypeptide(L)'
;MVSYPVFCLPFIVLLFVQLGLNQNECIESKCGCGCPIVQFPFKIKDSKLDHCGYPGFDLSCIDKHETVLELPAIPVKFFVRSIDYESRVLEVYEPNNCFLRQLLGLNFSFSSPFEFQPKFLKNCSIFDCSPSEGDIGYENSCSIIDTCYQLRAVLSDYIDISDFEKPSCTKMGDISVSWVSREYSLFLSWTNPNCSICEAERKNCKWKSNGTEGEIECFHIPKPIRGKSAKIIATSVVLGSFLLILVVVTVSHIYSSSKEREEYEARIEQFLDDYRALKPTRYSFADIKKITNQFKEKLGQGAYGIVFKGRLFQ
;
A
#
# COMPACT_ATOMS: atom_id res chain seq x y z
N MET A 1 18.67 -5.14 -38.60
CA MET A 1 18.09 -4.10 -37.70
C MET A 1 17.03 -4.78 -36.84
N VAL A 2 17.16 -4.62 -35.52
CA VAL A 2 16.57 -5.48 -34.49
C VAL A 2 15.09 -5.13 -34.28
N SER A 3 14.24 -6.17 -34.30
CA SER A 3 12.82 -6.14 -33.95
C SER A 3 12.61 -5.70 -32.49
N TYR A 4 12.08 -4.49 -32.29
CA TYR A 4 11.39 -4.10 -31.06
C TYR A 4 9.99 -3.62 -31.44
N PRO A 5 8.94 -4.41 -31.16
CA PRO A 5 7.79 -3.80 -30.47
C PRO A 5 6.98 -4.78 -29.57
N VAL A 6 7.58 -5.85 -29.02
CA VAL A 6 6.81 -6.80 -28.18
C VAL A 6 6.86 -6.43 -26.68
N PHE A 7 7.86 -5.67 -26.24
CA PHE A 7 8.06 -5.33 -24.82
C PHE A 7 7.19 -4.18 -24.28
N CYS A 8 6.53 -3.39 -25.13
CA CYS A 8 5.71 -2.25 -24.66
C CYS A 8 4.26 -2.61 -24.28
N LEU A 9 3.73 -3.69 -24.83
CA LEU A 9 2.35 -4.14 -24.55
C LEU A 9 2.07 -4.53 -23.09
N PRO A 10 2.96 -5.25 -22.36
CA PRO A 10 2.70 -5.58 -20.95
C PRO A 10 2.76 -4.33 -20.05
N PHE A 11 3.53 -3.31 -20.41
CA PHE A 11 3.66 -2.06 -19.64
C PHE A 11 2.38 -1.21 -19.68
N ILE A 12 1.69 -1.18 -20.82
CA ILE A 12 0.43 -0.46 -20.99
C ILE A 12 -0.69 -1.09 -20.15
N VAL A 13 -0.74 -2.42 -20.07
CA VAL A 13 -1.75 -3.13 -19.26
C VAL A 13 -1.54 -2.85 -17.75
N LEU A 14 -0.30 -2.80 -17.29
CA LEU A 14 0.04 -2.43 -15.90
C LEU A 14 -0.38 -0.99 -15.55
N LEU A 15 -0.23 -0.05 -16.48
CA LEU A 15 -0.68 1.33 -16.32
C LEU A 15 -2.20 1.42 -16.15
N PHE A 16 -2.99 0.62 -16.89
CA PHE A 16 -4.45 0.62 -16.75
C PHE A 16 -4.94 -0.02 -15.44
N VAL A 17 -4.20 -0.96 -14.84
CA VAL A 17 -4.57 -1.52 -13.52
C VAL A 17 -4.34 -0.51 -12.39
N GLN A 18 -3.36 0.39 -12.52
CA GLN A 18 -3.11 1.44 -11.52
C GLN A 18 -4.08 2.64 -11.62
N LEU A 19 -4.68 2.88 -12.79
CA LEU A 19 -5.59 4.01 -13.03
C LEU A 19 -7.06 3.76 -12.63
N GLY A 20 -7.37 2.58 -12.07
CA GLY A 20 -8.73 2.20 -11.66
C GLY A 20 -9.14 2.59 -10.24
N LEU A 21 -8.35 3.37 -9.49
CA LEU A 21 -8.75 3.89 -8.18
C LEU A 21 -9.32 5.29 -8.36
N ASN A 22 -10.65 5.36 -8.30
CA ASN A 22 -11.43 6.59 -8.35
C ASN A 22 -10.94 7.53 -7.23
N GLN A 23 -10.33 8.67 -7.58
CA GLN A 23 -9.65 9.58 -6.64
C GLN A 23 -10.61 10.38 -5.73
N ASN A 24 -11.90 10.02 -5.70
CA ASN A 24 -12.97 10.73 -4.99
C ASN A 24 -13.63 9.87 -3.88
N GLU A 25 -13.06 8.72 -3.54
CA GLU A 25 -13.65 7.81 -2.56
C GLU A 25 -12.95 7.95 -1.20
N CYS A 26 -13.74 8.21 -0.14
CA CYS A 26 -13.25 8.22 1.23
C CYS A 26 -13.01 6.78 1.70
N ILE A 27 -11.81 6.29 1.45
CA ILE A 27 -11.37 4.94 1.83
C ILE A 27 -10.77 4.97 3.24
N GLU A 28 -10.99 3.90 3.99
CA GLU A 28 -10.34 3.65 5.28
C GLU A 28 -8.81 3.76 5.15
N SER A 29 -8.19 4.42 6.13
CA SER A 29 -6.75 4.67 6.17
C SER A 29 -6.13 4.18 7.47
N LYS A 30 -4.81 4.07 7.52
CA LYS A 30 -4.05 3.69 8.74
C LYS A 30 -2.65 4.27 8.66
N CYS A 31 -2.07 4.65 9.81
CA CYS A 31 -0.69 5.12 9.87
C CYS A 31 0.32 4.00 9.58
N GLY A 32 0.05 2.78 10.05
CA GLY A 32 0.93 1.63 9.93
C GLY A 32 0.26 0.29 10.29
N CYS A 33 1.06 -0.76 10.43
CA CYS A 33 0.61 -2.05 10.94
C CYS A 33 0.44 -1.98 12.47
N GLY A 34 -0.71 -2.41 12.98
CA GLY A 34 -1.02 -2.37 14.42
C GLY A 34 -1.71 -1.08 14.88
N CYS A 35 -1.76 -0.04 14.04
CA CYS A 35 -2.51 1.18 14.32
C CYS A 35 -4.03 0.96 14.14
N PRO A 36 -4.87 1.76 14.82
CA PRO A 36 -6.31 1.78 14.58
C PRO A 36 -6.63 2.20 13.14
N ILE A 37 -7.73 1.65 12.61
CA ILE A 37 -8.28 2.06 11.32
C ILE A 37 -8.87 3.46 11.48
N VAL A 38 -8.54 4.35 10.55
CA VAL A 38 -9.02 5.73 10.49
C VAL A 38 -10.02 5.86 9.34
N GLN A 39 -11.26 6.13 9.71
CA GLN A 39 -12.37 6.47 8.84
C GLN A 39 -13.11 7.70 9.38
N PHE A 40 -14.02 8.24 8.58
CA PHE A 40 -14.90 9.35 8.96
C PHE A 40 -15.55 9.09 10.34
N PRO A 41 -15.56 10.06 11.28
CA PRO A 41 -15.24 11.49 11.10
C PRO A 41 -13.75 11.84 11.10
N PHE A 42 -12.88 10.91 11.46
CA PHE A 42 -11.44 11.18 11.57
C PHE A 42 -10.77 11.22 10.20
N LYS A 43 -9.80 12.13 10.05
CA LYS A 43 -8.90 12.16 8.89
C LYS A 43 -7.46 12.31 9.31
N ILE A 44 -6.54 11.76 8.52
CA ILE A 44 -5.11 12.04 8.67
C ILE A 44 -4.84 13.40 7.98
N LYS A 45 -4.12 14.32 8.63
CA LYS A 45 -3.85 15.68 8.12
C LYS A 45 -3.29 15.73 6.69
N ASP A 46 -2.52 14.72 6.28
CA ASP A 46 -1.93 14.63 4.93
C ASP A 46 -2.87 14.00 3.88
N SER A 47 -4.13 13.70 4.24
CA SER A 47 -5.11 13.15 3.31
C SER A 47 -5.52 14.19 2.28
N LYS A 48 -5.46 13.84 0.99
CA LYS A 48 -5.74 14.75 -0.13
C LYS A 48 -7.22 15.16 -0.28
N LEU A 49 -8.14 14.56 0.47
CA LEU A 49 -9.58 14.81 0.34
C LEU A 49 -10.18 15.36 1.64
N ASP A 50 -10.50 16.66 1.64
CA ASP A 50 -11.05 17.34 2.82
C ASP A 50 -12.44 16.86 3.24
N HIS A 51 -13.27 16.44 2.28
CA HIS A 51 -14.62 15.94 2.56
C HIS A 51 -14.64 14.56 3.25
N CYS A 52 -13.48 13.92 3.40
CA CYS A 52 -13.36 12.62 4.06
C CYS A 52 -13.09 12.70 5.57
N GLY A 53 -13.05 13.91 6.14
CA GLY A 53 -13.02 14.11 7.58
C GLY A 53 -13.89 15.26 8.02
N TYR A 54 -14.22 15.28 9.31
CA TYR A 54 -15.00 16.32 9.94
C TYR A 54 -14.07 17.35 10.59
N PRO A 55 -14.37 18.65 10.55
CA PRO A 55 -13.57 19.67 11.22
C PRO A 55 -13.32 19.35 12.70
N GLY A 56 -12.05 19.41 13.13
CA GLY A 56 -11.66 19.12 14.52
C GLY A 56 -11.37 17.64 14.83
N PHE A 57 -11.51 16.74 13.85
CA PHE A 57 -11.19 15.32 13.98
C PHE A 57 -9.88 14.93 13.25
N ASP A 58 -8.95 15.88 13.20
CA ASP A 58 -7.66 15.71 12.54
C ASP A 58 -6.69 14.86 13.38
N LEU A 59 -6.21 13.77 12.79
CA LEU A 59 -5.17 12.90 13.32
C LEU A 59 -3.87 13.09 12.54
N SER A 60 -2.75 12.80 13.20
CA SER A 60 -1.40 12.85 12.60
C SER A 60 -0.74 11.49 12.74
N CYS A 61 0.18 11.16 11.83
CA CYS A 61 0.99 9.95 11.92
C CYS A 61 2.43 10.32 12.31
N ILE A 62 2.93 9.80 13.43
CA ILE A 62 4.34 9.92 13.80
C ILE A 62 5.07 8.66 13.32
N ASP A 63 6.14 8.87 12.54
CA ASP A 63 7.04 7.84 11.99
C ASP A 63 6.34 6.64 11.33
N LYS A 64 5.09 6.82 10.86
CA LYS A 64 4.22 5.78 10.26
C LYS A 64 3.90 4.59 11.18
N HIS A 65 4.08 4.74 12.48
CA HIS A 65 3.78 3.67 13.45
C HIS A 65 2.79 4.11 14.53
N GLU A 66 2.59 5.41 14.71
CA GLU A 66 1.76 5.92 15.79
C GLU A 66 0.74 6.92 15.26
N THR A 67 -0.52 6.72 15.65
CA THR A 67 -1.62 7.63 15.36
C THR A 67 -1.77 8.60 16.53
N VAL A 68 -1.79 9.90 16.27
CA VAL A 68 -1.76 10.95 17.29
C VAL A 68 -2.89 11.96 17.11
N LEU A 69 -3.53 12.31 18.22
CA LEU A 69 -4.50 13.39 18.34
C LEU A 69 -3.83 14.61 18.99
N GLU A 70 -4.05 15.77 18.39
CA GLU A 70 -3.63 17.06 18.94
C GLU A 70 -4.87 17.89 19.26
N LEU A 71 -5.05 18.26 20.52
CA LEU A 71 -6.19 19.07 20.95
C LEU A 71 -5.78 20.54 21.03
N PRO A 72 -6.50 21.49 20.40
CA PRO A 72 -6.10 22.90 20.39
C PRO A 72 -5.90 23.52 21.78
N ALA A 73 -6.67 23.06 22.76
CA ALA A 73 -6.63 23.57 24.12
C ALA A 73 -5.53 22.93 25.00
N ILE A 74 -4.95 21.80 24.56
CA ILE A 74 -3.96 21.06 25.36
C ILE A 74 -2.69 20.91 24.54
N PRO A 75 -1.57 21.57 24.93
CA PRO A 75 -0.31 21.52 24.19
C PRO A 75 0.46 20.21 24.45
N VAL A 76 -0.25 19.07 24.39
CA VAL A 76 0.31 17.72 24.52
C VAL A 76 -0.23 16.84 23.40
N LYS A 77 0.55 15.83 23.03
CA LYS A 77 0.20 14.87 21.99
C LYS A 77 -0.40 13.63 22.64
N PHE A 78 -1.61 13.28 22.24
CA PHE A 78 -2.30 12.09 22.73
C PHE A 78 -2.17 10.97 21.70
N PHE A 79 -1.62 9.83 22.10
CA PHE A 79 -1.50 8.65 21.26
C PHE A 79 -2.81 7.89 21.24
N VAL A 80 -3.31 7.59 20.05
CA VAL A 80 -4.59 6.89 19.88
C VAL A 80 -4.36 5.39 20.00
N ARG A 81 -4.98 4.78 21.01
CA ARG A 81 -4.96 3.32 21.21
C ARG A 81 -6.03 2.64 20.37
N SER A 82 -7.26 3.15 20.44
CA SER A 82 -8.39 2.57 19.73
C SER A 82 -9.44 3.63 19.37
N ILE A 83 -10.19 3.37 18.29
CA ILE A 83 -11.32 4.20 17.86
C ILE A 83 -12.52 3.26 17.69
N ASP A 84 -13.54 3.44 18.51
CA ASP A 84 -14.80 2.73 18.39
C ASP A 84 -15.85 3.65 17.76
N TYR A 85 -16.14 3.37 16.50
CA TYR A 85 -17.09 4.14 15.71
C TYR A 85 -18.55 3.87 16.08
N GLU A 86 -18.86 2.67 16.59
CA GLU A 86 -20.22 2.28 16.96
C GLU A 86 -20.61 2.94 18.28
N SER A 87 -19.74 2.86 19.29
CA SER A 87 -19.98 3.52 20.58
C SER A 87 -19.58 5.00 20.59
N ARG A 88 -18.91 5.48 19.54
CA ARG A 88 -18.36 6.85 19.40
C ARG A 88 -17.41 7.21 20.55
N VAL A 89 -16.47 6.30 20.82
CA VAL A 89 -15.46 6.44 21.87
C VAL A 89 -14.07 6.36 21.27
N LEU A 90 -13.22 7.31 21.68
CA LEU A 90 -11.83 7.44 21.31
C LEU A 90 -10.99 7.20 22.57
N GLU A 91 -10.15 6.18 22.52
CA GLU A 91 -9.23 5.88 23.60
C GLU A 91 -7.85 6.43 23.28
N VAL A 92 -7.35 7.31 24.14
CA VAL A 92 -6.02 7.92 23.98
C VAL A 92 -5.18 7.82 25.24
N TYR A 93 -3.87 7.93 25.12
CA TYR A 93 -2.96 7.96 26.26
C TYR A 93 -1.80 8.92 26.00
N GLU A 94 -1.14 9.37 27.08
CA GLU A 94 0.13 10.07 26.99
C GLU A 94 1.14 9.33 27.90
N PRO A 95 2.29 8.86 27.38
CA PRO A 95 3.19 7.98 28.11
C PRO A 95 3.65 8.48 29.49
N ASN A 96 3.78 9.80 29.67
CA ASN A 96 4.31 10.40 30.89
C ASN A 96 3.24 10.98 31.82
N ASN A 97 1.96 10.92 31.41
CA ASN A 97 0.80 11.55 32.05
C ASN A 97 0.93 13.06 32.30
N CYS A 98 1.72 13.77 31.48
CA CYS A 98 2.05 15.18 31.66
C CYS A 98 0.95 16.14 31.18
N PHE A 99 -0.30 15.72 31.31
CA PHE A 99 -1.50 16.44 30.90
C PHE A 99 -2.36 16.88 32.11
N LEU A 100 -2.13 16.33 33.31
CA LEU A 100 -2.96 16.59 34.49
C LEU A 100 -2.97 18.06 34.89
N ARG A 101 -1.81 18.72 34.85
CA ARG A 101 -1.68 20.14 35.17
C ARG A 101 -2.46 21.03 34.19
N GLN A 102 -2.47 20.67 32.92
CA GLN A 102 -3.14 21.39 31.85
C GLN A 102 -4.64 21.26 32.00
N LEU A 103 -5.14 20.08 32.37
CA LEU A 103 -6.56 19.85 32.62
C LEU A 103 -7.14 20.71 33.76
N LEU A 104 -6.36 21.03 34.80
CA LEU A 104 -6.80 21.94 35.87
C LEU A 104 -7.10 23.37 35.38
N GLY A 105 -6.44 23.80 34.31
CA GLY A 105 -6.63 25.12 33.71
C GLY A 105 -7.71 25.16 32.61
N LEU A 106 -8.31 24.01 32.30
CA LEU A 106 -9.20 23.87 31.16
C LEU A 106 -10.65 23.75 31.60
N ASN A 107 -11.42 24.81 31.37
CA ASN A 107 -12.83 24.61 31.06
C ASN A 107 -12.88 23.97 29.66
N PHE A 108 -13.23 22.68 29.56
CA PHE A 108 -13.65 22.08 28.30
C PHE A 108 -14.90 22.80 27.83
N SER A 109 -14.71 23.92 27.15
CA SER A 109 -15.81 24.77 26.73
C SER A 109 -15.40 25.44 25.43
N PHE A 110 -16.07 25.00 24.36
CA PHE A 110 -16.30 25.65 23.07
C PHE A 110 -15.44 25.31 21.84
N SER A 111 -14.33 24.56 21.93
CA SER A 111 -13.45 24.38 20.73
C SER A 111 -13.06 22.96 20.35
N SER A 112 -13.37 21.95 21.18
CA SER A 112 -13.09 20.53 20.87
C SER A 112 -14.41 19.80 20.61
N PRO A 113 -14.51 18.93 19.60
CA PRO A 113 -15.71 18.11 19.38
C PRO A 113 -15.81 16.92 20.36
N PHE A 114 -14.82 16.76 21.23
CA PHE A 114 -14.72 15.66 22.19
C PHE A 114 -15.14 16.09 23.59
N GLU A 115 -15.86 15.20 24.25
CA GLU A 115 -16.25 15.28 25.66
C GLU A 115 -15.70 14.06 26.41
N PHE A 116 -15.57 14.15 27.73
CA PHE A 116 -15.22 12.97 28.52
C PHE A 116 -16.37 11.98 28.55
N GLN A 117 -16.08 10.70 28.28
CA GLN A 117 -17.10 9.65 28.23
C GLN A 117 -17.79 9.51 29.61
N PRO A 118 -19.10 9.82 29.76
CA PRO A 118 -19.74 9.88 31.08
C PRO A 118 -19.69 8.58 31.87
N LYS A 119 -19.65 7.43 31.19
CA LYS A 119 -19.60 6.11 31.81
C LYS A 119 -18.36 5.90 32.68
N PHE A 120 -17.23 6.51 32.34
CA PHE A 120 -15.99 6.37 33.10
C PHE A 120 -15.61 7.64 33.87
N LEU A 121 -16.49 8.64 33.94
CA LEU A 121 -16.24 9.85 34.72
C LEU A 121 -16.01 9.50 36.20
N LYS A 122 -14.91 10.02 36.72
CA LYS A 122 -14.52 9.99 38.13
C LYS A 122 -14.16 11.41 38.55
N ASN A 123 -14.61 11.77 39.76
CA ASN A 123 -14.17 13.01 40.39
C ASN A 123 -12.85 12.71 41.11
N CYS A 124 -11.82 13.45 40.75
CA CYS A 124 -10.51 13.34 41.35
C CYS A 124 -10.06 14.71 41.87
N SER A 125 -9.39 14.71 43.00
CA SER A 125 -8.71 15.88 43.56
C SER A 125 -7.22 15.78 43.23
N ILE A 126 -6.63 16.87 42.74
CA ILE A 126 -5.21 16.93 42.35
C ILE A 126 -4.42 17.63 43.46
N PHE A 127 -3.33 17.00 43.87
CA PHE A 127 -2.42 17.48 44.89
C PHE A 127 -1.00 17.62 44.32
N ASP A 128 -0.33 18.70 44.71
CA ASP A 128 1.10 18.91 44.51
C ASP A 128 1.82 18.46 45.79
N CYS A 129 2.61 17.39 45.71
CA CYS A 129 3.27 16.78 46.85
C CYS A 129 4.78 16.79 46.68
N SER A 130 5.51 17.12 47.75
CA SER A 130 6.96 16.89 47.77
C SER A 130 7.26 15.39 47.65
N PRO A 131 8.32 14.99 46.93
CA PRO A 131 8.68 13.59 46.79
C PRO A 131 9.06 13.04 48.18
N SER A 132 8.18 12.21 48.74
CA SER A 132 8.46 11.49 49.98
C SER A 132 8.85 10.06 49.65
N GLU A 133 9.91 9.58 50.28
CA GLU A 133 10.31 8.18 50.26
C GLU A 133 9.20 7.33 50.88
N GLY A 134 8.35 6.75 50.04
CA GLY A 134 7.28 5.87 50.48
C GLY A 134 6.14 5.83 49.48
N ASP A 135 6.18 4.84 48.58
CA ASP A 135 5.03 4.47 47.76
C ASP A 135 3.91 3.97 48.69
N ILE A 136 2.99 4.87 49.04
CA ILE A 136 1.70 4.47 49.60
C ILE A 136 0.89 3.91 48.43
N GLY A 137 1.06 2.61 48.18
CA GLY A 137 0.33 1.85 47.19
C GLY A 137 -1.14 1.71 47.58
N TYR A 138 -1.98 2.60 47.07
CA TYR A 138 -3.40 2.34 46.90
C TYR A 138 -3.73 2.37 45.41
N GLU A 139 -4.04 1.19 44.88
CA GLU A 139 -4.43 0.97 43.48
C GLU A 139 -5.89 1.41 43.26
N ASN A 140 -6.13 2.73 43.29
CA ASN A 140 -7.44 3.31 43.06
C ASN A 140 -7.53 3.94 41.66
N SER A 141 -8.75 4.12 41.15
CA SER A 141 -8.96 4.57 39.77
C SER A 141 -8.35 5.94 39.45
N CYS A 142 -8.03 6.80 40.43
CA CYS A 142 -7.38 8.11 40.19
C CYS A 142 -5.88 8.15 40.50
N SER A 143 -5.23 7.05 40.91
CA SER A 143 -3.81 7.03 41.33
C SER A 143 -2.85 7.21 40.14
N ILE A 144 -2.85 8.40 39.54
CA ILE A 144 -1.93 8.80 38.48
C ILE A 144 -0.85 9.67 39.11
N ILE A 145 0.40 9.31 38.83
CA ILE A 145 1.57 10.14 39.12
C ILE A 145 1.89 10.86 37.82
N ASP A 146 1.67 12.18 37.79
CA ASP A 146 2.23 13.04 36.75
C ASP A 146 3.75 13.01 36.91
N THR A 147 4.45 12.34 35.99
CA THR A 147 5.91 12.21 36.10
C THR A 147 6.65 13.51 35.76
N CYS A 148 5.98 14.48 35.10
CA CYS A 148 6.56 15.78 34.76
C CYS A 148 6.51 16.77 35.93
N TYR A 149 5.41 16.78 36.67
CA TYR A 149 5.15 17.78 37.70
C TYR A 149 5.03 17.20 39.11
N GLN A 150 5.21 15.89 39.28
CA GLN A 150 5.04 15.17 40.55
C GLN A 150 3.65 15.36 41.18
N LEU A 151 2.65 15.64 40.34
CA LEU A 151 1.27 15.79 40.77
C LEU A 151 0.66 14.42 41.04
N ARG A 152 -0.18 14.36 42.07
CA ARG A 152 -0.93 13.17 42.44
C ARG A 152 -2.43 13.45 42.32
N ALA A 153 -3.10 12.67 41.48
CA ALA A 153 -4.56 12.62 41.47
C ALA A 153 -5.06 11.56 42.46
N VAL A 154 -6.14 11.86 43.18
CA VAL A 154 -6.78 10.95 44.14
C VAL A 154 -8.29 11.02 43.96
N LEU A 155 -8.98 9.91 44.15
CA LEU A 155 -10.43 9.82 43.93
C LEU A 155 -11.16 10.58 45.02
N SER A 156 -11.95 11.60 44.66
CA SER A 156 -12.59 12.52 45.62
C SER A 156 -13.55 11.79 46.56
N ASP A 157 -14.19 10.71 46.10
CA ASP A 157 -15.15 9.94 46.90
C ASP A 157 -14.49 9.00 47.93
N TYR A 158 -13.17 8.76 47.83
CA TYR A 158 -12.41 7.85 48.71
C TYR A 158 -11.53 8.60 49.72
N ILE A 159 -11.69 9.91 49.85
CA ILE A 159 -10.83 10.70 50.73
C ILE A 159 -11.32 10.55 52.18
N ASP A 160 -10.62 9.73 52.97
CA ASP A 160 -10.42 10.04 54.39
C ASP A 160 -9.33 11.12 54.43
N ILE A 161 -9.73 12.38 54.63
CA ILE A 161 -8.91 13.60 54.44
C ILE A 161 -7.65 13.58 55.32
N SER A 162 -7.66 12.73 56.35
CA SER A 162 -6.61 12.53 57.33
C SER A 162 -5.29 11.96 56.78
N ASP A 163 -5.29 11.23 55.65
CA ASP A 163 -4.06 10.63 55.09
C ASP A 163 -3.22 11.61 54.24
N PHE A 164 -3.83 12.69 53.71
CA PHE A 164 -3.18 13.66 52.84
C PHE A 164 -3.02 15.06 53.45
N GLU A 165 -3.57 15.31 54.64
CA GLU A 165 -3.24 16.47 55.50
C GLU A 165 -1.85 16.34 56.18
N LYS A 166 -0.87 15.85 55.42
CA LYS A 166 0.55 15.89 55.80
C LYS A 166 1.12 17.22 55.30
N PRO A 167 2.05 17.89 56.01
CA PRO A 167 2.57 19.23 55.66
C PRO A 167 3.32 19.33 54.31
N SER A 168 3.34 18.28 53.50
CA SER A 168 4.11 18.16 52.26
C SER A 168 3.26 18.13 50.99
N CYS A 169 1.93 18.21 51.08
CA CYS A 169 1.02 18.19 49.94
C CYS A 169 0.06 19.40 49.95
N THR A 170 -0.11 20.05 48.79
CA THR A 170 -1.03 21.18 48.59
C THR A 170 -2.10 20.80 47.57
N LYS A 171 -3.38 20.97 47.91
CA LYS A 171 -4.48 20.74 46.96
C LYS A 171 -4.46 21.82 45.87
N MET A 172 -4.39 21.42 44.61
CA MET A 172 -4.41 22.32 43.45
C MET A 172 -5.82 22.56 42.91
N GLY A 173 -6.69 21.56 42.96
CA GLY A 173 -8.05 21.66 42.44
C GLY A 173 -8.74 20.31 42.32
N ASP A 174 -10.00 20.35 41.89
CA ASP A 174 -10.83 19.18 41.63
C ASP A 174 -11.12 19.08 40.12
N ILE A 175 -11.16 17.86 39.59
CA ILE A 175 -11.42 17.59 38.19
C ILE A 175 -12.29 16.36 38.01
N SER A 176 -13.19 16.40 37.02
CA SER A 176 -13.92 15.23 36.55
C SER A 176 -13.29 14.70 35.27
N VAL A 177 -12.82 13.46 35.30
CA VAL A 177 -11.99 12.84 34.25
C VAL A 177 -12.45 11.43 33.97
N SER A 178 -12.42 11.04 32.70
CA SER A 178 -12.86 9.73 32.23
C SER A 178 -11.65 8.86 31.88
N TRP A 179 -11.15 8.06 32.84
CA TRP A 179 -9.95 7.25 32.67
C TRP A 179 -10.04 5.87 33.34
N VAL A 180 -9.12 4.97 32.98
CA VAL A 180 -8.92 3.67 33.65
C VAL A 180 -7.48 3.59 34.16
N SER A 181 -7.31 3.48 35.48
CA SER A 181 -6.02 3.61 36.18
C SER A 181 -4.92 2.64 35.76
N ARG A 182 -5.28 1.46 35.23
CA ARG A 182 -4.28 0.43 34.91
C ARG A 182 -3.54 0.66 33.59
N GLU A 183 -4.10 1.45 32.68
CA GLU A 183 -3.55 1.60 31.32
C GLU A 183 -3.22 3.04 30.94
N TYR A 184 -3.44 4.00 31.86
CA TYR A 184 -3.24 5.43 31.62
C TYR A 184 -4.01 5.95 30.38
N SER A 185 -5.14 5.30 30.09
CA SER A 185 -6.02 5.64 28.97
C SER A 185 -7.08 6.66 29.40
N LEU A 186 -7.25 7.70 28.59
CA LEU A 186 -8.34 8.66 28.59
C LEU A 186 -9.39 8.25 27.57
N PHE A 187 -10.66 8.26 27.99
CA PHE A 187 -11.80 7.95 27.14
C PHE A 187 -12.52 9.23 26.76
N LEU A 188 -12.37 9.61 25.49
CA LEU A 188 -13.06 10.71 24.87
C LEU A 188 -14.25 10.17 24.08
N SER A 189 -15.34 10.92 24.03
CA SER A 189 -16.51 10.60 23.22
C SER A 189 -16.90 11.78 22.34
N TRP A 190 -17.55 11.50 21.22
CA TRP A 190 -18.10 12.55 20.37
C TRP A 190 -19.56 12.29 20.03
N THR A 191 -20.34 13.37 19.96
CA THR A 191 -21.77 13.31 19.61
C THR A 191 -21.99 13.60 18.13
N ASN A 192 -21.32 14.64 17.62
CA ASN A 192 -21.37 15.05 16.21
C ASN A 192 -20.02 14.81 15.54
N PRO A 193 -20.00 14.38 14.26
CA PRO A 193 -21.16 14.06 13.44
C PRO A 193 -21.75 12.68 13.78
N ASN A 194 -23.06 12.53 13.53
CA ASN A 194 -23.78 11.26 13.75
C ASN A 194 -23.98 10.51 12.42
N CYS A 195 -23.20 9.45 12.22
CA CYS A 195 -23.26 8.63 11.00
C CYS A 195 -24.19 7.42 11.09
N SER A 196 -24.89 7.22 12.21
CA SER A 196 -25.73 6.04 12.43
C SER A 196 -26.83 5.88 11.39
N ILE A 197 -27.34 6.98 10.81
CA ILE A 197 -28.32 6.95 9.72
C ILE A 197 -27.72 6.32 8.45
N CYS A 198 -26.52 6.77 8.05
CA CYS A 198 -25.84 6.20 6.88
C CYS A 198 -25.49 4.73 7.10
N GLU A 199 -25.00 4.39 8.29
CA GLU A 199 -24.61 3.02 8.65
C GLU A 199 -25.81 2.06 8.67
N ALA A 200 -26.98 2.51 9.15
CA ALA A 200 -28.22 1.75 9.09
C ALA A 200 -28.65 1.44 7.65
N GLU A 201 -28.38 2.35 6.72
CA GLU A 201 -28.59 2.16 5.28
C GLU A 201 -27.44 1.37 4.60
N ARG A 202 -26.44 0.90 5.35
CA ARG A 202 -25.21 0.27 4.85
C ARG A 202 -24.43 1.16 3.89
N LYS A 203 -24.48 2.48 4.11
CA LYS A 203 -23.74 3.51 3.39
C LYS A 203 -22.65 4.09 4.28
N ASN A 204 -21.69 4.74 3.66
CA ASN A 204 -20.62 5.45 4.33
C ASN A 204 -20.96 6.93 4.48
N CYS A 205 -20.27 7.58 5.41
CA CYS A 205 -20.51 8.94 5.84
C CYS A 205 -19.35 9.83 5.37
N LYS A 206 -19.65 11.01 4.83
CA LYS A 206 -18.64 12.02 4.46
C LYS A 206 -19.12 13.42 4.83
N TRP A 207 -18.20 14.36 4.92
CA TRP A 207 -18.52 15.76 5.19
C TRP A 207 -19.10 16.44 3.95
N LYS A 208 -20.15 17.24 4.15
CA LYS A 208 -20.83 17.95 3.06
C LYS A 208 -20.23 19.33 2.88
N SER A 209 -19.41 19.52 1.85
CA SER A 209 -18.71 20.79 1.58
C SER A 209 -19.62 21.96 1.23
N ASN A 210 -20.82 21.70 0.70
CA ASN A 210 -21.74 22.73 0.19
C ASN A 210 -22.99 22.90 1.08
N GLY A 211 -22.99 22.36 2.31
CA GLY A 211 -24.10 22.46 3.27
C GLY A 211 -23.95 23.63 4.25
N THR A 212 -24.89 23.76 5.18
CA THR A 212 -24.68 24.51 6.42
C THR A 212 -23.57 23.87 7.25
N GLU A 213 -22.93 24.66 8.13
CA GLU A 213 -21.80 24.21 8.94
C GLU A 213 -22.13 22.90 9.70
N GLY A 214 -21.33 21.86 9.44
CA GLY A 214 -21.43 20.59 10.15
C GLY A 214 -22.34 19.51 9.54
N GLU A 215 -22.91 19.71 8.36
CA GLU A 215 -23.72 18.67 7.68
C GLU A 215 -22.88 17.50 7.14
N ILE A 216 -23.48 16.31 7.13
CA ILE A 216 -22.93 15.08 6.55
C ILE A 216 -23.74 14.60 5.34
N GLU A 217 -23.13 13.81 4.48
CA GLU A 217 -23.76 13.16 3.33
C GLU A 217 -23.48 11.65 3.35
N CYS A 218 -24.51 10.84 3.09
CA CYS A 218 -24.37 9.39 2.94
C CYS A 218 -24.01 9.04 1.49
N PHE A 219 -23.02 8.18 1.30
CA PHE A 219 -22.60 7.72 -0.02
C PHE A 219 -22.35 6.21 0.00
N HIS A 220 -22.52 5.56 -1.13
CA HIS A 220 -22.29 4.13 -1.26
C HIS A 220 -20.87 3.89 -1.80
N ILE A 221 -19.98 3.29 -1.01
CA ILE A 221 -18.77 2.68 -1.58
C ILE A 221 -19.21 1.34 -2.17
N PRO A 222 -19.04 1.10 -3.48
CA PRO A 222 -19.20 -0.23 -4.03
C PRO A 222 -18.22 -1.15 -3.29
N LYS A 223 -18.71 -1.98 -2.36
CA LYS A 223 -17.84 -2.96 -1.69
C LYS A 223 -17.15 -3.75 -2.81
N PRO A 224 -15.80 -3.79 -2.85
CA PRO A 224 -15.12 -4.63 -3.82
C PRO A 224 -15.72 -6.03 -3.65
N ILE A 225 -16.17 -6.64 -4.74
CA ILE A 225 -16.97 -7.86 -4.67
C ILE A 225 -16.09 -9.00 -4.13
N ARG A 226 -16.02 -9.12 -2.80
CA ARG A 226 -15.23 -10.11 -2.07
C ARG A 226 -15.99 -11.44 -1.97
N GLY A 227 -16.69 -11.80 -3.04
CA GLY A 227 -17.54 -12.99 -3.15
C GLY A 227 -17.73 -13.40 -4.61
N LYS A 228 -17.04 -14.48 -5.01
CA LYS A 228 -17.10 -15.18 -6.31
C LYS A 228 -16.77 -14.41 -7.59
N SER A 229 -17.10 -13.13 -7.78
CA SER A 229 -16.88 -12.45 -9.07
C SER A 229 -15.51 -11.78 -9.24
N ALA A 230 -14.76 -11.51 -8.16
CA ALA A 230 -13.33 -11.20 -8.29
C ALA A 230 -12.54 -12.38 -8.89
N LYS A 231 -12.97 -13.63 -8.65
CA LYS A 231 -12.43 -14.80 -9.36
C LYS A 231 -12.80 -14.77 -10.83
N ILE A 232 -14.01 -14.33 -11.20
CA ILE A 232 -14.49 -14.33 -12.59
C ILE A 232 -13.77 -13.24 -13.42
N ILE A 233 -13.59 -12.04 -12.87
CA ILE A 233 -12.88 -10.94 -13.57
C ILE A 233 -11.37 -11.24 -13.67
N ALA A 234 -10.76 -11.81 -12.61
CA ALA A 234 -9.37 -12.26 -12.70
C ALA A 234 -9.21 -13.41 -13.72
N THR A 235 -10.17 -14.35 -13.80
CA THR A 235 -10.11 -15.42 -14.80
C THR A 235 -10.31 -14.90 -16.22
N SER A 236 -11.15 -13.89 -16.46
CA SER A 236 -11.40 -13.37 -17.82
C SER A 236 -10.23 -12.53 -18.35
N VAL A 237 -9.58 -11.74 -17.50
CA VAL A 237 -8.40 -10.95 -17.88
C VAL A 237 -7.19 -11.85 -18.12
N VAL A 238 -7.01 -12.91 -17.31
CA VAL A 238 -5.94 -13.89 -17.52
C VAL A 238 -6.17 -14.70 -18.79
N LEU A 239 -7.39 -15.16 -19.07
CA LEU A 239 -7.69 -15.90 -20.31
C LEU A 239 -7.50 -15.03 -21.56
N GLY A 240 -8.00 -13.78 -21.53
CA GLY A 240 -7.86 -12.85 -22.65
C GLY A 240 -6.41 -12.47 -22.93
N SER A 241 -5.62 -12.22 -21.89
CA SER A 241 -4.19 -11.94 -22.03
C SER A 241 -3.42 -13.16 -22.56
N PHE A 242 -3.73 -14.37 -22.07
CA PHE A 242 -3.09 -15.59 -22.55
C PHE A 242 -3.42 -15.87 -24.02
N LEU A 243 -4.67 -15.69 -24.44
CA LEU A 243 -5.07 -15.83 -25.84
C LEU A 243 -4.39 -14.81 -26.75
N LEU A 244 -4.27 -13.55 -26.32
CA LEU A 244 -3.54 -12.52 -27.08
C LEU A 244 -2.05 -12.86 -27.21
N ILE A 245 -1.40 -13.34 -26.14
CA ILE A 245 0.00 -13.78 -26.20
C ILE A 245 0.16 -14.95 -27.16
N LEU A 246 -0.72 -15.95 -27.11
CA LEU A 246 -0.68 -17.08 -28.04
C LEU A 246 -0.82 -16.65 -29.50
N VAL A 247 -1.73 -15.70 -29.80
CA VAL A 247 -1.88 -15.15 -31.16
C VAL A 247 -0.63 -14.42 -31.61
N VAL A 248 -0.01 -13.61 -30.74
CA VAL A 248 1.23 -12.90 -31.07
C VAL A 248 2.38 -13.88 -31.32
N VAL A 249 2.49 -14.93 -30.50
CA VAL A 249 3.52 -15.98 -30.64
C VAL A 249 3.33 -16.77 -31.94
N THR A 250 2.10 -17.18 -32.27
CA THR A 250 1.84 -17.93 -33.51
C THR A 250 2.10 -17.08 -34.75
N VAL A 251 1.67 -15.81 -34.75
CA VAL A 251 1.97 -14.86 -35.85
C VAL A 251 3.48 -14.64 -35.97
N SER A 252 4.19 -14.50 -34.85
CA SER A 252 5.65 -14.34 -34.85
C SER A 252 6.37 -15.59 -35.38
N HIS A 253 5.91 -16.79 -35.01
CA HIS A 253 6.45 -18.05 -35.54
C HIS A 253 6.18 -18.22 -37.03
N ILE A 254 4.97 -17.88 -37.50
CA ILE A 254 4.64 -17.92 -38.93
C ILE A 254 5.52 -16.95 -39.71
N TYR A 255 5.67 -15.72 -39.21
CA TYR A 255 6.53 -14.71 -39.82
C TYR A 255 8.02 -15.12 -39.84
N SER A 256 8.52 -15.69 -38.74
CA SER A 256 9.89 -16.19 -38.66
C SER A 256 10.11 -17.36 -39.62
N SER A 257 9.17 -18.31 -39.66
CA SER A 257 9.27 -19.48 -40.54
C SER A 257 9.15 -19.11 -42.01
N SER A 258 8.27 -18.16 -42.37
CA SER A 258 8.20 -17.66 -43.74
C SER A 258 9.49 -16.98 -44.15
N LYS A 259 10.08 -16.20 -43.24
CA LYS A 259 11.36 -15.53 -43.47
C LYS A 259 12.53 -16.51 -43.64
N GLU A 260 12.60 -17.55 -42.80
CA GLU A 260 13.61 -18.61 -42.95
C GLU A 260 13.48 -19.35 -44.29
N ARG A 261 12.25 -19.54 -44.78
CA ARG A 261 12.00 -20.17 -46.09
C ARG A 261 12.49 -19.31 -47.24
N GLU A 262 12.24 -18.01 -47.21
CA GLU A 262 12.77 -17.06 -48.19
C GLU A 262 14.31 -17.05 -48.20
N GLU A 263 14.94 -17.04 -47.02
CA GLU A 263 16.41 -17.09 -46.90
C GLU A 263 16.99 -18.42 -47.42
N TYR A 264 16.29 -19.54 -47.21
CA TYR A 264 16.71 -20.86 -47.71
C TYR A 264 16.58 -20.98 -49.23
N GLU A 265 15.46 -20.50 -49.80
CA GLU A 265 15.26 -20.46 -51.26
C GLU A 265 16.35 -19.61 -51.92
N ALA A 266 16.67 -18.42 -51.37
CA ALA A 266 17.74 -17.56 -51.87
C ALA A 266 19.13 -18.23 -51.83
N ARG A 267 19.43 -19.00 -50.77
CA ARG A 267 20.69 -19.76 -50.68
C ARG A 267 20.79 -20.87 -51.73
N ILE A 268 19.69 -21.56 -52.03
CA ILE A 268 19.66 -22.57 -53.07
C ILE A 268 19.90 -21.93 -54.44
N GLU A 269 19.22 -20.82 -54.74
CA GLU A 269 19.40 -20.10 -56.01
C GLU A 269 20.85 -19.67 -56.18
N GLN A 270 21.45 -19.07 -55.14
CA GLN A 270 22.85 -18.68 -55.15
C GLN A 270 23.79 -19.86 -55.41
N PHE A 271 23.57 -21.00 -54.74
CA PHE A 271 24.35 -22.21 -54.94
C PHE A 271 24.25 -22.75 -56.37
N LEU A 272 23.07 -22.72 -56.98
CA LEU A 272 22.84 -23.17 -58.36
C LEU A 272 23.52 -22.26 -59.39
N ASP A 273 23.53 -20.95 -59.15
CA ASP A 273 24.22 -19.98 -59.99
C ASP A 273 25.75 -20.14 -59.93
N ASP A 274 26.31 -20.34 -58.74
CA ASP A 274 27.75 -20.64 -58.57
C ASP A 274 28.14 -21.92 -59.33
N TYR A 275 27.32 -22.98 -59.23
CA TYR A 275 27.56 -24.22 -59.95
C TYR A 275 27.48 -24.05 -61.48
N ARG A 276 26.58 -23.19 -61.96
CA ARG A 276 26.47 -22.85 -63.39
C ARG A 276 27.71 -22.09 -63.86
N ALA A 277 28.24 -21.18 -63.05
CA ALA A 277 29.46 -20.43 -63.34
C ALA A 277 30.72 -21.31 -63.36
N LEU A 278 30.75 -22.36 -62.52
CA LEU A 278 31.91 -23.25 -62.34
C LEU A 278 31.93 -24.49 -63.24
N LYS A 279 30.99 -24.65 -64.19
CA LYS A 279 30.85 -25.89 -64.99
C LYS A 279 32.19 -26.33 -65.63
N PRO A 280 32.77 -27.49 -65.22
CA PRO A 280 33.85 -28.11 -65.97
C PRO A 280 33.33 -28.49 -67.35
N THR A 281 34.12 -28.22 -68.39
CA THR A 281 33.77 -28.61 -69.77
C THR A 281 33.54 -30.12 -69.81
N ARG A 282 32.33 -30.53 -70.22
CA ARG A 282 31.97 -31.95 -70.35
C ARG A 282 32.56 -32.48 -71.66
N TYR A 283 33.47 -33.44 -71.56
CA TYR A 283 33.98 -34.19 -72.70
C TYR A 283 33.26 -35.53 -72.80
N SER A 284 32.86 -35.93 -74.01
CA SER A 284 32.37 -37.29 -74.23
C SER A 284 33.51 -38.30 -74.07
N PHE A 285 33.19 -39.57 -73.88
CA PHE A 285 34.24 -40.61 -73.84
C PHE A 285 35.07 -40.65 -75.13
N ALA A 286 34.45 -40.35 -76.28
CA ALA A 286 35.16 -40.25 -77.56
C ALA A 286 36.17 -39.10 -77.56
N ASP A 287 35.80 -37.95 -77.00
CA ASP A 287 36.71 -36.80 -76.85
C ASP A 287 37.86 -37.14 -75.92
N ILE A 288 37.58 -37.74 -74.76
CA ILE A 288 38.62 -38.17 -73.80
C ILE A 288 39.58 -39.17 -74.45
N LYS A 289 39.05 -40.14 -75.20
CA LYS A 289 39.85 -41.12 -75.95
C LYS A 289 40.73 -40.43 -77.01
N LYS A 290 40.24 -39.36 -77.66
CA LYS A 290 41.03 -38.58 -78.62
C LYS A 290 42.10 -37.72 -77.92
N ILE A 291 41.74 -37.01 -76.86
CA ILE A 291 42.61 -36.14 -76.05
C ILE A 291 43.77 -36.94 -75.46
N THR A 292 43.52 -38.18 -75.01
CA THR A 292 44.53 -39.08 -74.43
C THR A 292 45.28 -39.94 -75.46
N ASN A 293 45.05 -39.71 -76.75
CA ASN A 293 45.60 -40.53 -77.84
C ASN A 293 45.38 -42.03 -77.60
N GLN A 294 44.11 -42.40 -77.39
CA GLN A 294 43.66 -43.74 -77.05
C GLN A 294 44.27 -44.30 -75.75
N PHE A 295 44.48 -43.46 -74.74
CA PHE A 295 45.08 -43.82 -73.45
C PHE A 295 46.51 -44.40 -73.57
N LYS A 296 47.26 -43.97 -74.58
CA LYS A 296 48.58 -44.55 -74.92
C LYS A 296 49.66 -44.31 -73.85
N GLU A 297 49.68 -43.14 -73.23
CA GLU A 297 50.73 -42.73 -72.28
C GLU A 297 50.20 -42.68 -70.86
N LYS A 298 50.48 -43.73 -70.08
CA LYS A 298 50.13 -43.81 -68.65
C LYS A 298 51.19 -43.10 -67.82
N LEU A 299 50.76 -42.14 -67.00
CA LEU A 299 51.62 -41.35 -66.11
C LEU A 299 51.74 -41.96 -64.71
N GLY A 300 50.74 -42.71 -64.26
CA GLY A 300 50.76 -43.33 -62.94
C GLY A 300 49.47 -44.11 -62.62
N GLN A 301 49.49 -44.87 -61.54
CA GLN A 301 48.31 -45.55 -61.00
C GLN A 301 48.40 -45.60 -59.48
N GLY A 302 47.31 -45.19 -58.83
CA GLY A 302 47.14 -45.27 -57.37
C GLY A 302 45.87 -46.02 -56.99
N ALA A 303 45.53 -46.02 -55.71
CA ALA A 303 44.35 -46.72 -55.19
C ALA A 303 43.01 -46.22 -55.79
N TYR A 304 42.96 -44.98 -56.26
CA TYR A 304 41.75 -44.32 -56.76
C TYR A 304 41.65 -44.24 -58.29
N GLY A 305 42.66 -44.72 -59.04
CA GLY A 305 42.58 -44.72 -60.50
C GLY A 305 43.92 -44.66 -61.25
N ILE A 306 43.81 -44.56 -62.57
CA ILE A 306 44.92 -44.50 -63.51
C ILE A 306 44.95 -43.11 -64.16
N VAL A 307 46.14 -42.52 -64.25
CA VAL A 307 46.34 -41.22 -64.87
C VAL A 307 46.98 -41.42 -66.24
N PHE A 308 46.35 -40.86 -67.28
CA PHE A 308 46.88 -40.84 -68.64
C PHE A 308 47.19 -39.39 -69.04
N LYS A 309 48.23 -39.21 -69.84
CA LYS A 309 48.54 -37.90 -70.41
C LYS A 309 47.54 -37.57 -71.50
N GLY A 310 47.03 -36.33 -71.49
CA GLY A 310 46.16 -35.80 -72.53
C GLY A 310 46.68 -34.48 -73.07
N ARG A 311 46.34 -34.17 -74.32
CA ARG A 311 46.55 -32.86 -74.93
C ARG A 311 45.22 -32.36 -75.47
N LEU A 312 44.75 -31.24 -74.94
CA LEU A 312 43.57 -30.57 -75.48
C LEU A 312 43.94 -29.96 -76.83
N PHE A 313 43.17 -30.30 -77.85
CA PHE A 313 43.22 -29.60 -79.13
C PHE A 313 42.20 -28.47 -79.03
N GLN A 314 42.68 -27.24 -78.90
CA GLN A 314 41.84 -26.05 -78.90
C GLN A 314 41.64 -25.57 -80.34
#